data_AF-A0A831YB10-F1
#
_entry.id   AF-A0A831YB10-F1
#
_cell.length_a   1.000
_cell.length_b   1.000
_cell.length_c   1.000
_cell.angle_alpha   90.00
_cell.angle_beta   90.00
_cell.angle_gamma   90.00
#
_symmetry.space_group_name_H-M   'P 1'
#
loop_
_entity.id
_entity.type
_entity.pdbx_description
1 polymer ?
#
loop_
_entity_poly.entity_id
_entity_poly.type
_entity_poly.pdbx_seq_one_letter_code
_entity_poly.pdbx_strand_id
1 'polypeptide(L)'
;MHAKRISGIIIVIIGVSLILSSFYIKSRVRSGRQEISEAQSTVSKGKELFSFTKETKEVGEVLTGSVQKKIDEASSKADSYDLLATWFQIGGTVFIVLGAVLIYIGRKK
;
A
#
# COMPACT_ATOMS: atom_id res chain seq x y z
N MET A 1 -32.37 -23.32 6.68
CA MET A 1 -31.10 -23.39 7.43
C MET A 1 -29.87 -23.33 6.51
N HIS A 2 -29.92 -23.94 5.33
CA HIS A 2 -28.84 -23.87 4.33
C HIS A 2 -28.46 -22.46 3.85
N ALA A 3 -29.44 -21.56 3.65
CA ALA A 3 -29.17 -20.20 3.18
C ALA A 3 -28.23 -19.38 4.09
N LYS A 4 -28.36 -19.50 5.41
CA LYS A 4 -27.50 -18.78 6.40
C LYS A 4 -26.07 -19.32 6.43
N ARG A 5 -25.91 -20.62 6.17
CA ARG A 5 -24.61 -21.28 6.09
C ARG A 5 -23.90 -20.94 4.78
N ILE A 6 -24.64 -20.93 3.66
CA ILE A 6 -24.13 -20.53 2.34
C ILE A 6 -23.71 -19.05 2.37
N SER A 7 -24.55 -18.16 2.90
CA SER A 7 -24.20 -16.74 3.01
C SER A 7 -22.98 -16.51 3.91
N GLY A 8 -22.86 -17.25 5.02
CA GLY A 8 -21.67 -17.20 5.86
C GLY A 8 -20.39 -17.65 5.14
N ILE A 9 -20.45 -18.71 4.33
CA ILE A 9 -19.31 -19.17 3.53
C ILE A 9 -18.90 -18.11 2.51
N ILE A 10 -19.86 -17.50 1.80
CA ILE A 10 -19.59 -16.44 0.82
C ILE A 10 -18.90 -15.25 1.50
N ILE A 11 -19.38 -14.85 2.67
CA ILE A 11 -18.79 -13.75 3.47
C ILE A 11 -17.34 -14.06 3.85
N VAL A 12 -17.05 -15.30 4.29
CA VAL A 12 -15.67 -15.72 4.60
C VAL A 12 -14.78 -15.65 3.36
N ILE A 13 -15.26 -16.12 2.20
CA ILE A 13 -14.50 -16.08 0.94
C ILE A 13 -14.16 -14.63 0.55
N ILE A 14 -15.12 -13.71 0.69
CA ILE A 14 -14.89 -12.28 0.44
C ILE A 14 -13.83 -11.73 1.42
N GLY A 15 -13.94 -12.06 2.71
CA GLY A 15 -12.97 -11.64 3.71
C GLY A 15 -11.55 -12.15 3.43
N VAL A 16 -11.39 -13.41 3.02
CA VAL A 16 -10.10 -13.99 2.62
C VAL A 16 -9.54 -13.28 1.39
N SER A 17 -10.37 -13.02 0.38
CA SER A 17 -9.98 -12.32 -0.85
C SER A 17 -9.44 -10.91 -0.54
N LEU A 18 -10.10 -10.17 0.35
CA LEU A 18 -9.65 -8.85 0.79
C LEU A 18 -8.29 -8.87 1.49
N ILE A 19 -8.05 -9.86 2.35
CA ILE A 19 -6.75 -10.02 3.02
C ILE A 19 -5.65 -10.34 2.01
N LEU A 20 -5.90 -11.23 1.05
CA LEU A 20 -4.93 -11.55 0.00
C LEU A 20 -4.59 -10.31 -0.86
N SER A 21 -5.61 -9.53 -1.24
CA SER A 21 -5.39 -8.27 -1.95
C SER A 21 -4.59 -7.26 -1.11
N SER A 22 -4.84 -7.19 0.20
CA SER A 22 -4.04 -6.35 1.11
C SER A 22 -2.57 -6.72 1.10
N PHE A 23 -2.23 -8.01 1.20
CA PHE A 23 -0.84 -8.47 1.13
C PHE A 23 -0.18 -8.13 -0.21
N TYR A 24 -0.91 -8.29 -1.32
CA TYR A 24 -0.41 -7.90 -2.64
C TYR A 24 -0.11 -6.40 -2.72
N ILE A 25 -1.02 -5.55 -2.24
CA ILE A 25 -0.84 -4.09 -2.23
C ILE A 25 0.34 -3.71 -1.32
N LYS A 26 0.42 -4.24 -0.10
CA LYS A 26 1.54 -3.97 0.83
C LYS A 26 2.88 -4.38 0.24
N SER A 27 2.94 -5.52 -0.45
CA SER A 27 4.15 -5.98 -1.13
C SER A 27 4.57 -4.99 -2.23
N ARG A 28 3.64 -4.59 -3.10
CA ARG A 28 3.90 -3.60 -4.17
C ARG A 28 4.30 -2.23 -3.63
N VAL A 29 3.63 -1.76 -2.57
CA VAL A 29 3.97 -0.51 -1.89
C VAL A 29 5.37 -0.57 -1.31
N ARG A 30 5.75 -1.69 -0.67
CA ARG A 30 7.10 -1.87 -0.12
C ARG A 30 8.17 -1.83 -1.21
N SER A 31 7.96 -2.53 -2.33
CA SER A 31 8.87 -2.47 -3.48
C SER A 31 8.96 -1.05 -4.06
N GLY A 32 7.83 -0.36 -4.23
CA GLY A 32 7.82 1.02 -4.71
C GLY A 32 8.54 2.00 -3.77
N ARG A 33 8.41 1.83 -2.45
CA ARG A 33 9.17 2.62 -1.47
C ARG A 33 10.69 2.37 -1.55
N GLN A 34 11.11 1.13 -1.85
CA GLN A 34 12.52 0.83 -2.06
C GLN A 34 13.06 1.54 -3.31
N GLU A 35 12.34 1.47 -4.43
CA GLU A 35 12.70 2.19 -5.66
C GLU A 35 12.75 3.72 -5.44
N ILE A 36 11.79 4.27 -4.69
CA ILE A 36 11.79 5.69 -4.32
C ILE A 36 13.02 6.03 -3.48
N SER A 37 13.39 5.20 -2.51
CA SER A 37 14.57 5.41 -1.67
C SER A 37 15.87 5.37 -2.48
N GLU A 38 15.98 4.46 -3.46
CA GLU A 38 17.12 4.39 -4.37
C GLU A 38 17.20 5.62 -5.29
N ALA A 39 16.06 6.07 -5.81
CA ALA A 39 15.96 7.29 -6.60
C ALA A 39 16.36 8.52 -5.78
N GLN A 40 15.90 8.62 -4.52
CA GLN A 40 16.24 9.72 -3.62
C GLN A 40 17.73 9.75 -3.27
N SER A 41 18.35 8.58 -3.09
CA SER A 41 19.81 8.44 -2.92
C SER A 41 20.57 8.92 -4.16
N THR A 42 20.09 8.57 -5.36
CA THR A 42 20.68 9.01 -6.64
C THR A 42 20.58 10.52 -6.83
N VAL A 43 19.41 11.11 -6.52
CA VAL A 43 19.19 12.56 -6.58
C VAL A 43 20.10 13.28 -5.58
N SER A 44 20.26 12.75 -4.37
CA SER A 44 21.13 13.33 -3.33
C SER A 44 22.59 13.34 -3.78
N LYS A 45 23.09 12.23 -4.34
CA LYS A 45 24.44 12.15 -4.92
C LYS A 45 24.62 13.11 -6.10
N GLY A 46 23.61 13.22 -6.98
CA GLY A 46 23.63 14.20 -8.06
C GLY A 46 23.72 15.63 -7.53
N LYS A 47 22.95 15.96 -6.49
CA LYS A 47 22.96 17.27 -5.85
C LYS A 47 24.33 17.61 -5.24
N GLU A 48 25.02 16.65 -4.63
CA GLU A 48 26.41 16.82 -4.18
C GLU A 48 27.36 17.11 -5.35
N LEU A 49 27.27 16.35 -6.45
CA LEU A 49 28.13 16.54 -7.63
C LEU A 49 27.90 17.88 -8.35
N PHE A 50 26.66 18.36 -8.38
CA PHE A 50 26.31 19.66 -8.98
C PHE A 50 26.42 20.84 -7.99
N SER A 51 26.86 20.62 -6.74
CA SER A 51 27.02 21.69 -5.75
C SER A 51 28.35 22.46 -5.85
N PHE A 52 29.28 22.01 -6.70
CA PHE A 52 30.67 22.49 -6.74
C PHE A 52 30.86 23.86 -7.41
N THR A 53 29.96 24.33 -8.29
CA THR A 53 30.03 25.67 -8.91
C THR A 53 28.68 26.39 -8.89
N LYS A 54 28.67 27.72 -8.73
CA LYS A 54 27.43 28.53 -8.60
C LYS A 54 26.43 28.31 -9.74
N GLU A 55 26.89 28.18 -10.98
CA GLU A 55 26.02 27.96 -12.14
C GLU A 55 25.48 26.52 -12.23
N THR A 56 26.27 25.52 -11.84
CA THR A 56 25.79 24.12 -11.79
C THR A 56 24.85 23.88 -10.61
N LYS A 57 25.00 24.66 -9.54
CA LYS A 57 24.15 24.59 -8.33
C LYS A 57 22.72 25.03 -8.62
N GLU A 58 22.55 26.09 -9.40
CA GLU A 58 21.24 26.63 -9.78
C GLU A 58 20.52 25.68 -10.77
N VAL A 59 21.24 25.16 -11.77
CA VAL A 59 20.71 24.15 -12.70
C VAL A 59 20.41 22.83 -11.98
N GLY A 60 21.28 22.43 -11.06
CA GLY A 60 21.12 21.25 -10.21
C GLY A 60 19.92 21.35 -9.29
N GLU A 61 19.66 22.51 -8.67
CA GLU A 61 18.46 22.72 -7.82
C GLU A 61 17.16 22.68 -8.61
N VAL A 62 17.11 23.26 -9.82
CA VAL A 62 15.91 23.23 -10.66
C VAL A 62 15.58 21.80 -11.10
N LEU A 63 16.59 21.04 -11.53
CA LEU A 63 16.42 19.65 -11.97
C LEU A 63 16.10 18.73 -10.79
N THR A 64 16.85 18.83 -9.69
CA THR A 64 16.64 17.98 -8.52
C THR A 64 15.36 18.33 -7.76
N GLY A 65 14.92 19.58 -7.75
CA GLY A 65 13.66 20.00 -7.12
C GLY A 65 12.43 19.42 -7.80
N SER A 66 12.40 19.40 -9.14
CA SER A 66 11.31 18.77 -9.92
C SER A 66 11.25 17.25 -9.70
N VAL A 67 12.41 16.60 -9.62
CA VAL A 67 12.51 15.16 -9.33
C VAL A 67 12.13 14.85 -7.87
N GLN A 68 12.56 15.68 -6.91
CA GLN A 68 12.19 15.53 -5.51
C GLN A 68 10.68 15.68 -5.31
N LYS A 69 10.03 16.62 -5.99
CA LYS A 69 8.57 16.77 -5.95
C LYS A 69 7.85 15.51 -6.46
N LYS A 70 8.34 14.89 -7.54
CA LYS A 70 7.80 13.62 -8.05
C LYS A 70 8.02 12.46 -7.07
N ILE A 71 9.16 12.44 -6.39
CA ILE A 71 9.47 11.47 -5.33
C ILE A 71 8.50 11.63 -4.15
N ASP A 72 8.25 12.86 -3.71
CA ASP A 72 7.35 13.16 -2.60
C ASP A 72 5.90 12.77 -2.95
N GLU A 73 5.44 13.09 -4.17
CA GLU A 73 4.13 12.67 -4.67
C GLU A 73 3.99 11.14 -4.76
N ALA A 74 5.05 10.44 -5.20
CA ALA A 74 5.07 8.98 -5.27
C ALA A 74 5.03 8.35 -3.86
N SER A 75 5.76 8.94 -2.91
CA SER A 75 5.76 8.52 -1.50
C SER A 75 4.37 8.69 -0.87
N SER A 76 3.73 9.85 -1.06
CA SER A 76 2.37 10.11 -0.56
C SER A 76 1.32 9.16 -1.16
N LYS A 77 1.45 8.80 -2.44
CA LYS A 77 0.61 7.74 -3.05
C LYS A 77 0.87 6.39 -2.42
N ALA A 78 2.13 6.03 -2.15
CA ALA A 78 2.50 4.80 -1.48
C ALA A 78 1.90 4.70 -0.07
N ASP A 79 1.88 5.80 0.69
CA ASP A 79 1.20 5.88 2.00
C ASP A 79 -0.31 5.64 1.88
N SER A 80 -0.96 6.25 0.86
CA SER A 80 -2.39 6.09 0.61
C SER A 80 -2.77 4.63 0.30
N TYR A 81 -1.95 3.94 -0.51
CA TYR A 81 -2.15 2.52 -0.79
C TYR A 81 -1.88 1.62 0.41
N ASP A 82 -0.93 1.96 1.29
CA ASP A 82 -0.67 1.21 2.53
C ASP A 82 -1.83 1.32 3.52
N LEU A 83 -2.42 2.52 3.64
CA LEU A 83 -3.65 2.74 4.39
C LEU A 83 -4.79 1.90 3.83
N LEU A 84 -5.01 1.94 2.51
CA LEU A 84 -6.05 1.14 1.85
C LEU A 84 -5.85 -0.36 2.10
N ALA A 85 -4.62 -0.84 2.00
CA ALA A 85 -4.30 -2.23 2.28
C ALA A 85 -4.57 -2.58 3.76
N THR A 86 -4.25 -1.69 4.68
CA THR A 86 -4.56 -1.89 6.10
C THR A 86 -6.06 -1.94 6.36
N TRP A 87 -6.84 -1.07 5.72
CA TRP A 87 -8.31 -1.13 5.75
C TRP A 87 -8.85 -2.44 5.19
N PHE A 88 -8.30 -2.94 4.08
CA PHE A 88 -8.68 -4.24 3.52
C PHE A 88 -8.32 -5.41 4.43
N GLN A 89 -7.19 -5.32 5.15
CA GLN A 89 -6.79 -6.34 6.12
C GLN A 89 -7.77 -6.38 7.29
N ILE A 90 -8.07 -5.22 7.89
CA ILE A 90 -9.01 -5.09 9.01
C ILE A 90 -10.41 -5.54 8.58
N GLY A 91 -10.91 -4.99 7.47
CA GLY A 91 -12.22 -5.34 6.93
C GLY A 91 -12.34 -6.82 6.60
N GLY A 92 -11.32 -7.38 5.95
CA GLY A 92 -11.26 -8.81 5.64
C GLY A 92 -11.30 -9.70 6.89
N THR A 93 -10.56 -9.33 7.95
CA THR A 93 -10.63 -10.04 9.24
C THR A 93 -12.02 -9.97 9.86
N VAL A 94 -12.66 -8.79 9.86
CA VAL A 94 -14.03 -8.62 10.38
C VAL A 94 -15.02 -9.49 9.60
N PHE A 95 -14.94 -9.52 8.28
CA PHE A 95 -15.79 -10.37 7.45
C PHE A 95 -15.59 -11.86 7.74
N ILE A 96 -14.35 -12.32 7.93
CA ILE A 96 -14.10 -13.73 8.30
C ILE A 96 -14.74 -14.08 9.65
N VAL A 97 -14.59 -13.21 10.66
CA VAL A 97 -15.17 -13.44 11.98
C VAL A 97 -16.71 -13.47 11.91
N LEU A 98 -17.32 -12.50 11.25
CA LEU A 98 -18.78 -12.45 11.07
C LEU A 98 -19.31 -13.66 10.29
N GLY A 99 -18.63 -14.05 9.22
CA GLY A 99 -18.96 -15.22 8.44
C GLY A 99 -18.87 -16.51 9.25
N ALA A 100 -17.81 -16.68 10.05
CA ALA A 100 -17.66 -17.82 10.95
C ALA A 100 -18.77 -17.90 12.00
N VAL A 101 -19.16 -16.76 12.60
CA VAL A 101 -20.29 -16.67 13.55
C VAL A 101 -21.61 -17.08 12.88
N LEU A 102 -21.88 -16.59 11.67
CA LEU A 102 -23.08 -16.96 10.92
C LEU A 102 -23.14 -18.46 10.59
N ILE A 103 -22.01 -19.05 10.20
CA ILE A 103 -21.89 -20.49 9.96
C ILE A 103 -22.16 -21.27 11.25
N TYR A 104 -21.58 -20.84 12.38
CA TYR A 104 -21.75 -21.50 13.68
C TYR A 104 -23.21 -21.47 14.15
N ILE A 105 -23.86 -20.30 14.10
CA ILE A 105 -25.28 -20.16 14.46
C ILE A 105 -26.18 -20.97 13.52
N GLY A 106 -25.88 -20.98 12.21
CA GLY A 106 -26.61 -21.75 11.21
C GLY A 106 -26.44 -23.27 11.34
N ARG A 107 -25.49 -23.74 12.15
CA ARG A 107 -25.21 -25.16 12.43
C ARG A 107 -25.85 -25.65 13.73
N LYS A 108 -26.21 -24.74 14.64
CA LYS A 108 -26.76 -25.05 15.98
C LYS A 108 -28.30 -25.09 16.03
N LYS A 109 -28.97 -24.69 14.95
CA LYS A 109 -30.41 -24.89 14.71
C LYS A 109 -30.58 -26.00 13.67
#